data_AF-A0A3E0NMP0-F1
#
_entry.id   AF-A0A3E0NMP0-F1
#
_cell.length_a   1.000
_cell.length_b   1.000
_cell.length_c   1.000
_cell.angle_alpha   90.00
_cell.angle_beta   90.00
_cell.angle_gamma   90.00
#
_symmetry.space_group_name_H-M   'P 1'
#
loop_
_entity.id
_entity.type
_entity.pdbx_description
1 polymer ?
#
loop_
_entity_poly.entity_id
_entity_poly.type
_entity_poly.pdbx_seq_one_letter_code
_entity_poly.pdbx_strand_id
1 'polypeptide(L)'
;MAGLLAATSAFAQPPKADPNEFVEIGGYVLSRDGKPVPDVRFFRSAAAGSVLVAAAPIEGVVELVPRGRSMRIYPSSDFVPGDEGIWNRKPSAQPTKSGDFEIVGQLPRFQHDGAAYSMSIKPPLLGPTTQKDIVAYDPTWGTRAKLYEPFAQHLNPLFQVEEPVVVKVFFGSWCNHCQDMVPKIFKLEQQLVGTPIRFEYHGLPLDIQKDELAKQFEISGQLPFGVIYVDGEEKQRVQGLSWRFPDMALNQALAVARSAD
;
A
#
# COMPACT_ATOMS: atom_id res chain seq x y z
N MET A 1 -9.60 -28.98 -44.72
CA MET A 1 -8.58 -28.78 -43.67
C MET A 1 -8.52 -27.30 -43.34
N ALA A 2 -9.24 -26.88 -42.29
CA ALA A 2 -9.18 -25.51 -41.79
C ALA A 2 -8.11 -25.45 -40.70
N GLY A 3 -7.04 -24.69 -40.94
CA GLY A 3 -5.98 -24.46 -39.97
C GLY A 3 -6.42 -23.42 -38.95
N LEU A 4 -6.54 -23.82 -37.68
CA LEU A 4 -6.62 -22.88 -36.56
C LEU A 4 -5.25 -22.20 -36.40
N LEU A 5 -5.20 -20.89 -36.64
CA LEU A 5 -4.12 -20.04 -36.17
C LEU A 5 -4.32 -19.82 -34.67
N ALA A 6 -3.50 -20.49 -33.86
CA ALA A 6 -3.40 -20.19 -32.43
C ALA A 6 -2.70 -18.83 -32.28
N ALA A 7 -3.47 -17.80 -31.94
CA ALA A 7 -2.91 -16.54 -31.49
C ALA A 7 -2.30 -16.76 -30.10
N THR A 8 -0.97 -16.84 -30.05
CA THR A 8 -0.22 -16.81 -28.80
C THR A 8 -0.25 -15.37 -28.28
N SER A 9 -1.09 -15.11 -27.28
CA SER A 9 -1.02 -13.87 -26.51
C SER A 9 0.32 -13.83 -25.77
N ALA A 10 1.30 -13.14 -26.34
CA ALA A 10 2.52 -12.81 -25.63
C ALA A 10 2.15 -11.85 -24.49
N PHE A 11 2.14 -12.36 -23.25
CA PHE A 11 2.15 -11.50 -22.07
C PHE A 11 3.42 -10.65 -22.14
N ALA A 12 3.29 -9.36 -22.42
CA ALA A 12 4.39 -8.42 -22.32
C ALA A 12 4.97 -8.53 -20.90
N GLN A 13 6.28 -8.77 -20.78
CA GLN A 13 6.93 -8.69 -19.48
C GLN A 13 6.66 -7.29 -18.90
N PRO A 14 6.27 -7.19 -17.61
CA PRO A 14 6.11 -5.89 -16.99
C PRO A 14 7.42 -5.11 -17.14
N PRO A 15 7.35 -3.79 -17.37
CA PRO A 15 8.55 -2.97 -17.51
C PRO A 15 9.48 -3.20 -16.32
N LYS A 16 10.78 -3.27 -16.59
CA LYS A 16 11.80 -3.42 -15.53
C LYS A 16 11.68 -2.22 -14.60
N ALA A 17 11.50 -2.47 -13.31
CA ALA A 17 11.37 -1.41 -12.32
C ALA A 17 12.60 -0.48 -12.33
N ASP A 18 12.36 0.83 -12.37
CA ASP A 18 13.41 1.85 -12.44
C ASP A 18 14.02 2.08 -11.04
N PRO A 19 15.34 1.87 -10.84
CA PRO A 19 16.00 2.16 -9.56
C PRO A 19 16.05 3.66 -9.20
N ASN A 20 15.64 4.55 -10.09
CA ASN A 20 15.53 5.98 -9.81
C ASN A 20 14.10 6.43 -9.49
N GLU A 21 13.11 5.55 -9.65
CA GLU A 21 11.73 5.82 -9.30
C GLU A 21 11.48 5.46 -7.83
N PHE A 22 10.90 6.40 -7.09
CA PHE A 22 10.56 6.26 -5.68
C PHE A 22 9.10 6.61 -5.48
N VAL A 23 8.33 5.67 -4.94
CA VAL A 23 6.90 5.87 -4.65
C VAL A 23 6.74 6.28 -3.20
N GLU A 24 5.96 7.32 -2.94
CA GLU A 24 5.67 7.79 -1.59
C GLU A 24 5.05 6.68 -0.74
N ILE A 25 5.52 6.56 0.49
CA ILE A 25 5.06 5.60 1.50
C ILE A 25 4.68 6.31 2.79
N GLY A 26 3.69 5.76 3.48
CA GLY A 26 3.18 6.27 4.73
C GLY A 26 3.38 5.30 5.89
N GLY A 27 2.72 5.57 7.00
CA GLY A 27 2.76 4.73 8.21
C GLY A 27 4.03 4.86 9.06
N TYR A 28 4.88 5.86 8.81
CA TYR A 28 6.11 6.11 9.58
C TYR A 28 6.10 7.49 10.24
N VAL A 29 6.87 7.61 11.31
CA VAL A 29 7.22 8.85 12.00
C VAL A 29 8.74 8.93 12.04
N LEU A 30 9.30 10.08 11.67
CA LEU A 30 10.69 10.39 11.95
C LEU A 30 10.74 11.20 13.24
N SER A 31 11.62 10.83 14.16
CA SER A 31 11.91 11.61 15.36
C SER A 31 13.33 12.14 15.32
N ARG A 32 13.52 13.37 15.80
CA ARG A 32 14.81 14.03 16.04
C ARG A 32 14.98 14.22 17.54
N ASP A 33 16.05 13.66 18.10
CA ASP A 33 16.36 13.70 19.54
C ASP A 33 15.16 13.27 20.41
N GLY A 34 14.44 12.24 19.94
CA GLY A 34 13.26 11.68 20.60
C GLY A 34 11.95 12.45 20.37
N LYS A 35 11.96 13.56 19.62
CA LYS A 35 10.75 14.35 19.31
C LYS A 35 10.29 14.14 17.85
N PRO A 36 9.00 13.93 17.58
CA PRO A 36 8.50 13.79 16.22
C PRO A 36 8.82 15.02 15.36
N VAL A 37 9.24 14.78 14.11
CA VAL A 37 9.44 15.80 13.09
C VAL A 37 8.15 15.90 12.26
N PRO A 38 7.55 17.09 12.11
CA PRO A 38 6.35 17.27 11.30
C PRO A 38 6.67 17.22 9.79
N ASP A 39 5.63 16.97 8.99
CA ASP A 39 5.64 17.08 7.52
C ASP A 39 6.75 16.28 6.80
N VAL A 40 7.09 15.12 7.37
CA VAL A 40 8.09 14.21 6.82
C VAL A 40 7.47 13.38 5.71
N ARG A 41 8.15 13.29 4.57
CA ARG A 41 7.77 12.43 3.45
C ARG A 41 8.75 11.28 3.31
N PHE A 42 8.21 10.08 3.12
CA PHE A 42 8.99 8.87 2.93
C PHE A 42 8.71 8.32 1.54
N PHE A 43 9.72 7.79 0.88
CA PHE A 43 9.53 7.16 -0.43
C PHE A 43 10.32 5.86 -0.49
N ARG A 44 9.87 4.88 -1.29
CA ARG A 44 10.56 3.61 -1.47
C ARG A 44 10.76 3.31 -2.94
N SER A 45 11.95 2.81 -3.26
CA SER A 45 12.21 2.15 -4.54
C SER A 45 12.40 0.65 -4.28
N ALA A 46 11.52 -0.18 -4.85
CA ALA A 46 11.70 -1.63 -4.79
C ALA A 46 12.94 -2.08 -5.60
N ALA A 47 13.20 -1.40 -6.73
CA ALA A 47 14.34 -1.67 -7.59
C ALA A 47 15.68 -1.28 -6.95
N ALA A 48 15.75 -0.11 -6.29
CA ALA A 48 16.96 0.29 -5.57
C ALA A 48 17.10 -0.40 -4.20
N GLY A 49 16.01 -0.92 -3.65
CA GLY A 49 15.98 -1.48 -2.30
C GLY A 49 16.31 -0.45 -1.23
N SER A 50 15.93 0.82 -1.44
CA SER A 50 16.22 1.95 -0.54
C SER A 50 14.97 2.75 -0.20
N VAL A 51 15.07 3.55 0.88
CA VAL A 51 14.02 4.46 1.35
C VAL A 51 14.58 5.88 1.35
N LEU A 52 13.83 6.83 0.80
CA LEU A 52 14.11 8.25 0.92
C LEU A 52 13.36 8.83 2.12
N VAL A 53 14.01 9.74 2.82
CA VAL A 53 13.43 10.56 3.89
C VAL A 53 13.67 12.02 3.55
N ALA A 54 12.59 12.75 3.30
CA ALA A 54 12.60 14.20 3.11
C ALA A 54 11.97 14.84 4.34
N ALA A 55 12.76 15.65 5.07
CA ALA A 55 12.33 16.28 6.31
C ALA A 55 12.98 17.66 6.43
N ALA A 56 12.20 18.69 6.79
CA ALA A 56 12.68 20.07 6.85
C ALA A 56 13.96 20.31 7.69
N PRO A 57 14.20 19.59 8.81
CA PRO A 57 15.43 19.75 9.58
C PRO A 57 16.70 19.20 8.93
N ILE A 58 16.59 18.50 7.80
CA ILE A 58 17.72 17.90 7.08
C ILE A 58 17.85 18.62 5.74
N GLU A 59 19.01 19.22 5.50
CA GLU A 59 19.30 19.83 4.19
C GLU A 59 19.51 18.71 3.15
N GLY A 60 18.57 18.58 2.23
CA GLY A 60 18.57 17.55 1.20
C GLY A 60 17.58 16.40 1.46
N VAL A 61 17.83 15.27 0.82
CA VAL A 61 17.04 14.04 0.95
C VAL A 61 17.95 12.91 1.40
N VAL A 62 17.58 12.25 2.49
CA VAL A 62 18.33 11.12 3.01
C VAL A 62 17.90 9.85 2.27
N GLU A 63 18.82 9.17 1.62
CA GLU A 63 18.62 7.80 1.14
C GLU A 63 19.20 6.81 2.15
N LEU A 64 18.34 5.93 2.66
CA LEU A 64 18.69 4.81 3.53
C LEU A 64 18.69 3.53 2.69
N VAL A 65 19.82 2.82 2.69
CA VAL A 65 20.00 1.55 1.95
C VAL A 65 20.18 0.38 2.94
N PRO A 66 19.10 -0.32 3.33
CA PRO A 66 19.11 -1.37 4.35
C PRO A 66 20.15 -2.48 4.14
N ARG A 67 20.32 -2.97 2.91
CA ARG A 67 21.22 -4.10 2.62
C ARG A 67 22.68 -3.81 3.01
N GLY A 68 23.10 -2.55 2.90
CA GLY A 68 24.45 -2.10 3.25
C GLY A 68 24.53 -1.28 4.53
N ARG A 69 23.40 -1.01 5.19
CA ARG A 69 23.29 -0.07 6.33
C ARG A 69 23.92 1.31 6.05
N SER A 70 23.95 1.70 4.79
CA SER A 70 24.54 2.95 4.34
C SER A 70 23.48 4.03 4.21
N MET A 71 23.82 5.22 4.65
CA MET A 71 23.07 6.45 4.48
C MET A 71 23.77 7.36 3.47
N ARG A 72 23.01 8.02 2.60
CA ARG A 72 23.48 9.04 1.67
C ARG A 72 22.58 10.25 1.76
N ILE A 73 23.13 11.44 1.53
CA ILE A 73 22.34 12.67 1.47
C ILE A 73 22.53 13.28 0.09
N TYR A 74 21.44 13.54 -0.59
CA TYR A 74 21.39 14.14 -1.92
C TYR A 74 20.78 15.54 -1.83
N PRO A 75 21.20 16.50 -2.68
CA PRO A 75 20.49 17.76 -2.83
C PRO A 75 19.01 17.51 -3.18
N SER A 76 18.08 18.26 -2.60
CA SER A 76 16.65 18.11 -2.93
C SER A 76 16.37 18.37 -4.41
N SER A 77 17.18 19.20 -5.07
CA SER A 77 17.12 19.48 -6.50
C SER A 77 17.41 18.27 -7.40
N ASP A 78 17.93 17.18 -6.85
CA ASP A 78 18.20 15.94 -7.58
C ASP A 78 16.96 15.04 -7.70
N PHE A 79 15.86 15.39 -7.04
CA PHE A 79 14.59 14.67 -7.14
C PHE A 79 13.56 15.51 -7.87
N VAL A 80 13.00 14.94 -8.94
CA VAL A 80 11.96 15.56 -9.75
C VAL A 80 10.62 14.92 -9.36
N PRO A 81 9.63 15.68 -8.88
CA PRO A 81 8.30 15.17 -8.66
C PRO A 81 7.70 14.69 -9.98
N GLY A 82 7.25 13.44 -10.02
CA GLY A 82 6.36 12.90 -11.03
C GLY A 82 4.90 12.95 -10.55
N ASP A 83 4.05 12.17 -11.21
CA ASP A 83 2.64 12.08 -10.87
C ASP A 83 2.42 11.34 -9.54
N GLU A 84 1.37 11.71 -8.81
CA GLU A 84 0.80 10.93 -7.70
C GLU A 84 1.81 10.37 -6.68
N GLY A 85 2.66 11.24 -6.13
CA GLY A 85 3.60 10.87 -5.07
C GLY A 85 4.82 10.09 -5.56
N ILE A 86 5.07 10.07 -6.87
CA ILE A 86 6.30 9.53 -7.44
C ILE A 86 7.39 10.60 -7.43
N TRP A 87 8.58 10.25 -6.96
CA TRP A 87 9.81 11.04 -7.10
C TRP A 87 10.82 10.30 -7.96
N ASN A 88 11.38 11.00 -8.94
CA ASN A 88 12.42 10.47 -9.81
C ASN A 88 13.77 11.11 -9.46
N ARG A 89 14.74 10.29 -9.07
CA ARG A 89 16.12 10.75 -8.89
C ARG A 89 16.76 10.98 -10.27
N LYS A 90 17.40 12.13 -10.48
CA LYS A 90 18.17 12.38 -11.70
C LYS A 90 19.28 11.32 -11.86
N PRO A 91 19.52 10.79 -13.07
CA PRO A 91 20.62 9.84 -13.29
C PRO A 91 22.01 10.40 -12.93
N SER A 92 22.18 11.73 -12.98
CA SER A 92 23.42 12.43 -12.62
C SER A 92 23.54 12.75 -11.13
N ALA A 93 22.54 12.40 -10.30
CA ALA A 93 22.51 12.74 -8.88
C ALA A 93 23.71 12.13 -8.15
N GLN A 94 24.38 12.94 -7.33
CA GLN A 94 25.51 12.51 -6.52
C GLN A 94 25.27 12.88 -5.05
N PRO A 95 25.61 11.99 -4.11
CA PRO A 95 25.45 12.30 -2.70
C PRO A 95 26.48 13.36 -2.28
N THR A 96 26.03 14.35 -1.51
CA THR A 96 26.88 15.37 -0.89
C THR A 96 27.53 14.87 0.40
N LYS A 97 26.84 13.97 1.10
CA LYS A 97 27.33 13.31 2.32
C LYS A 97 27.01 11.82 2.25
N SER A 98 27.86 11.01 2.84
CA SER A 98 27.63 9.57 3.05
C SER A 98 27.99 9.21 4.49
N GLY A 99 27.34 8.18 5.01
CA GLY A 99 27.58 7.65 6.34
C GLY A 99 26.86 6.32 6.52
N ASP A 100 26.72 5.91 7.77
CA ASP A 100 26.06 4.65 8.13
C ASP A 100 24.85 4.92 9.03
N PHE A 101 24.02 3.90 9.18
CA PHE A 101 22.92 3.91 10.15
C PHE A 101 22.83 2.56 10.86
N GLU A 102 22.23 2.59 12.04
CA GLU A 102 21.94 1.40 12.83
C GLU A 102 20.50 0.94 12.60
N ILE A 103 20.24 -0.36 12.70
CA ILE A 103 18.88 -0.89 12.73
C ILE A 103 18.56 -1.20 14.19
N VAL A 104 17.59 -0.48 14.76
CA VAL A 104 17.08 -0.74 16.11
C VAL A 104 15.70 -1.39 15.96
N GLY A 105 15.58 -2.64 16.37
CA GLY A 105 14.41 -3.47 16.06
C GLY A 105 14.37 -3.79 14.57
N GLN A 106 13.52 -3.07 13.82
CA GLN A 106 13.34 -3.24 12.36
C GLN A 106 13.48 -1.92 11.59
N LEU A 107 13.79 -0.82 12.29
CA LEU A 107 13.77 0.52 11.70
C LEU A 107 15.11 1.24 11.89
N PRO A 108 15.46 2.13 10.96
CA PRO A 108 16.75 2.81 10.96
C PRO A 108 16.84 3.89 12.04
N ARG A 109 18.04 4.04 12.58
CA ARG A 109 18.50 5.14 13.43
C ARG A 109 19.82 5.67 12.89
N PHE A 110 19.93 6.98 12.72
CA PHE A 110 21.13 7.61 12.15
C PHE A 110 21.46 8.93 12.86
N GLN A 111 22.70 9.38 12.70
CA GLN A 111 23.16 10.67 13.19
C GLN A 111 23.31 11.62 12.00
N HIS A 112 22.85 12.85 12.16
CA HIS A 112 23.05 13.88 11.15
C HIS A 112 23.14 15.27 11.80
N ASP A 113 24.21 16.01 11.46
CA ASP A 113 24.48 17.37 11.94
C ASP A 113 24.31 17.51 13.47
N GLY A 114 24.85 16.54 14.22
CA GLY A 114 24.87 16.52 15.69
C GLY A 114 23.56 16.06 16.35
N ALA A 115 22.53 15.71 15.57
CA ALA A 115 21.25 15.23 16.09
C ALA A 115 21.02 13.74 15.78
N ALA A 116 20.33 13.05 16.69
CA ALA A 116 19.95 11.67 16.53
C ALA A 116 18.57 11.56 15.87
N TYR A 117 18.49 10.82 14.78
CA TYR A 117 17.24 10.54 14.06
C TYR A 117 16.84 9.09 14.20
N SER A 118 15.55 8.82 14.40
CA SER A 118 15.00 7.47 14.47
C SER A 118 13.66 7.38 13.76
N MET A 119 13.46 6.30 13.01
CA MET A 119 12.15 5.99 12.42
C MET A 119 11.36 5.05 13.33
N SER A 120 10.08 5.34 13.49
CA SER A 120 9.09 4.46 14.13
C SER A 120 7.86 4.31 13.23
N ILE A 121 7.05 3.28 13.47
CA ILE A 121 5.72 3.20 12.85
C ILE A 121 4.75 4.20 13.50
N LYS A 122 3.78 4.70 12.74
CA LYS A 122 2.66 5.46 13.28
C LYS A 122 1.79 4.56 14.18
N PRO A 123 1.15 5.12 15.23
CA PRO A 123 0.16 4.37 16.02
C PRO A 123 -0.92 3.76 15.12
N PRO A 124 -1.24 2.47 15.27
CA PRO A 124 -2.24 1.81 14.42
C PRO A 124 -3.58 2.52 14.42
N LEU A 125 -4.21 2.58 13.24
CA LEU A 125 -5.62 2.93 13.12
C LEU A 125 -6.42 1.68 13.50
N LEU A 126 -7.35 1.80 14.45
CA LEU A 126 -8.04 0.67 15.07
C LEU A 126 -9.55 0.79 14.88
N GLY A 127 -10.22 -0.35 14.78
CA GLY A 127 -11.67 -0.41 14.81
C GLY A 127 -12.32 -0.12 13.46
N PRO A 128 -13.67 -0.01 13.44
CA PRO A 128 -14.42 0.41 12.27
C PRO A 128 -13.98 1.79 11.79
N THR A 129 -13.73 1.93 10.49
CA THR A 129 -13.21 3.16 9.89
C THR A 129 -13.77 3.33 8.49
N THR A 130 -13.72 4.56 7.96
CA THR A 130 -14.08 4.84 6.57
C THR A 130 -12.85 5.08 5.70
N GLN A 131 -13.02 5.03 4.37
CA GLN A 131 -11.99 5.48 3.43
C GLN A 131 -11.48 6.90 3.78
N LYS A 132 -12.40 7.81 4.12
CA LYS A 132 -12.07 9.19 4.48
C LYS A 132 -11.17 9.25 5.71
N ASP A 133 -11.47 8.47 6.74
CA ASP A 133 -10.69 8.45 7.98
C ASP A 133 -9.29 7.86 7.74
N ILE A 134 -9.19 6.82 6.90
CA ILE A 134 -7.90 6.21 6.52
C ILE A 134 -7.04 7.21 5.75
N VAL A 135 -7.62 7.93 4.80
CA VAL A 135 -6.91 8.97 4.03
C VAL A 135 -6.54 10.17 4.90
N ALA A 136 -7.37 10.55 5.87
CA ALA A 136 -7.05 11.60 6.83
C ALA A 136 -5.89 11.18 7.78
N TYR A 137 -5.87 9.91 8.19
CA TYR A 137 -4.78 9.33 8.98
C TYR A 137 -3.46 9.27 8.19
N ASP A 138 -3.54 8.93 6.90
CA ASP A 138 -2.40 8.82 6.01
C ASP A 138 -2.79 9.10 4.54
N PRO A 139 -2.48 10.31 4.02
CA PRO A 139 -2.87 10.72 2.68
C PRO A 139 -2.31 9.83 1.55
N THR A 140 -1.23 9.08 1.82
CA THR A 140 -0.61 8.21 0.81
C THR A 140 -1.56 7.11 0.32
N TRP A 141 -2.56 6.73 1.13
CA TRP A 141 -3.59 5.78 0.73
C TRP A 141 -4.50 6.33 -0.36
N GLY A 142 -4.83 7.62 -0.29
CA GLY A 142 -5.61 8.29 -1.33
C GLY A 142 -4.80 8.45 -2.61
N THR A 143 -3.54 8.85 -2.50
CA THR A 143 -2.62 8.95 -3.65
C THR A 143 -2.46 7.61 -4.36
N ARG A 144 -2.26 6.52 -3.62
CA ARG A 144 -2.12 5.17 -4.20
C ARG A 144 -3.38 4.62 -4.84
N ALA A 145 -4.55 5.03 -4.36
CA ALA A 145 -5.80 4.62 -4.98
C ALA A 145 -5.89 5.13 -6.42
N LYS A 146 -5.38 6.34 -6.67
CA LYS A 146 -5.41 6.94 -8.01
C LYS A 146 -4.46 6.25 -9.00
N LEU A 147 -3.36 5.69 -8.52
CA LEU A 147 -2.39 4.91 -9.30
C LEU A 147 -2.96 3.57 -9.82
N TYR A 148 -4.12 3.14 -9.32
CA TYR A 148 -4.75 1.89 -9.73
C TYR A 148 -5.88 2.14 -10.72
N GLU A 149 -5.91 1.31 -11.75
CA GLU A 149 -7.00 1.25 -12.72
C GLU A 149 -7.56 -0.18 -12.74
N PRO A 150 -8.83 -0.40 -12.37
CA PRO A 150 -9.46 -1.71 -12.45
C PRO A 150 -9.49 -2.24 -13.89
N PHE A 151 -9.43 -3.55 -14.05
CA PHE A 151 -9.54 -4.17 -15.37
C PHE A 151 -11.02 -4.22 -15.77
N ALA A 152 -11.35 -3.59 -16.90
CA ALA A 152 -12.73 -3.53 -17.41
C ALA A 152 -13.41 -4.91 -17.50
N GLN A 153 -12.66 -5.96 -17.85
CA GLN A 153 -13.18 -7.34 -17.94
C GLN A 153 -13.68 -7.91 -16.59
N HIS A 154 -13.16 -7.43 -15.47
CA HIS A 154 -13.57 -7.85 -14.13
C HIS A 154 -14.49 -6.82 -13.47
N LEU A 155 -14.33 -5.54 -13.79
CA LEU A 155 -15.18 -4.46 -13.29
C LEU A 155 -16.58 -4.51 -13.90
N ASN A 156 -16.71 -4.67 -15.23
CA ASN A 156 -18.00 -4.55 -15.91
C ASN A 156 -19.08 -5.51 -15.40
N PRO A 157 -18.78 -6.79 -15.10
CA PRO A 157 -19.77 -7.71 -14.52
C PRO A 157 -20.29 -7.27 -13.14
N LEU A 158 -19.52 -6.51 -12.37
CA LEU A 158 -19.92 -6.06 -11.03
C LEU A 158 -21.08 -5.05 -11.07
N PHE A 159 -21.25 -4.33 -12.18
CA PHE A 159 -22.41 -3.44 -12.38
C PHE A 159 -23.72 -4.20 -12.65
N GLN A 160 -23.65 -5.51 -12.89
CA GLN A 160 -24.82 -6.37 -13.12
C GLN A 160 -25.24 -7.14 -11.85
N VAL A 161 -24.65 -6.81 -10.70
CA VAL A 161 -25.00 -7.41 -9.41
C VAL A 161 -26.26 -6.73 -8.90
N GLU A 162 -27.29 -7.51 -8.61
CA GLU A 162 -28.57 -7.03 -8.08
C GLU A 162 -28.70 -7.32 -6.58
N GLU A 163 -28.01 -8.36 -6.13
CA GLU A 163 -28.01 -8.82 -4.75
C GLU A 163 -27.21 -7.86 -3.84
N PRO A 164 -27.67 -7.60 -2.61
CA PRO A 164 -26.87 -6.99 -1.56
C PRO A 164 -25.53 -7.70 -1.35
N VAL A 165 -24.42 -6.99 -1.59
CA VAL A 165 -23.06 -7.49 -1.33
C VAL A 165 -22.37 -6.63 -0.28
N VAL A 166 -21.76 -7.27 0.72
CA VAL A 166 -20.92 -6.59 1.73
C VAL A 166 -19.53 -7.19 1.73
N VAL A 167 -18.52 -6.35 1.49
CA VAL A 167 -17.10 -6.70 1.54
C VAL A 167 -16.50 -6.12 2.81
N LYS A 168 -16.26 -6.96 3.81
CA LYS A 168 -15.54 -6.58 5.03
C LYS A 168 -14.04 -6.69 4.79
N VAL A 169 -13.30 -5.63 5.06
CA VAL A 169 -11.85 -5.53 4.83
C VAL A 169 -11.15 -5.20 6.15
N PHE A 170 -10.36 -6.16 6.63
CA PHE A 170 -9.53 -6.04 7.81
C PHE A 170 -8.08 -5.74 7.38
N PHE A 171 -7.48 -4.72 7.98
CA PHE A 171 -6.17 -4.24 7.56
C PHE A 171 -5.37 -3.66 8.71
N GLY A 172 -4.04 -3.67 8.60
CA GLY A 172 -3.15 -2.97 9.51
C GLY A 172 -2.61 -1.71 8.86
N SER A 173 -2.78 -0.54 9.47
CA SER A 173 -2.22 0.72 8.91
C SER A 173 -0.68 0.75 8.93
N TRP A 174 -0.07 -0.14 9.72
CA TRP A 174 1.36 -0.43 9.84
C TRP A 174 1.86 -1.50 8.85
N CYS A 175 0.96 -2.18 8.13
CA CYS A 175 1.30 -3.30 7.25
C CYS A 175 1.59 -2.81 5.82
N ASN A 176 2.80 -3.08 5.32
CA ASN A 176 3.21 -2.67 3.97
C ASN A 176 2.31 -3.26 2.86
N HIS A 177 1.82 -4.50 3.00
CA HIS A 177 0.90 -5.09 2.03
C HIS A 177 -0.46 -4.39 2.02
N CYS A 178 -0.99 -4.04 3.20
CA CYS A 178 -2.24 -3.28 3.30
C CYS A 178 -2.12 -1.90 2.65
N GLN A 179 -1.01 -1.23 2.90
CA GLN A 179 -0.70 0.09 2.33
C GLN A 179 -0.60 0.09 0.79
N ASP A 180 -0.37 -1.07 0.16
CA ASP A 180 -0.38 -1.24 -1.30
C ASP A 180 -1.77 -1.66 -1.83
N MET A 181 -2.43 -2.61 -1.17
CA MET A 181 -3.61 -3.28 -1.74
C MET A 181 -4.94 -2.64 -1.36
N VAL A 182 -5.09 -2.15 -0.13
CA VAL A 182 -6.36 -1.54 0.31
C VAL A 182 -6.66 -0.25 -0.48
N PRO A 183 -5.69 0.60 -0.85
CA PRO A 183 -5.93 1.68 -1.81
C PRO A 183 -6.51 1.23 -3.16
N LYS A 184 -6.25 0.00 -3.61
CA LYS A 184 -6.86 -0.53 -4.84
C LYS A 184 -8.33 -0.84 -4.63
N ILE A 185 -8.69 -1.32 -3.42
CA ILE A 185 -10.08 -1.53 -3.01
C ILE A 185 -10.83 -0.19 -2.97
N PHE A 186 -10.19 0.87 -2.45
CA PHE A 186 -10.75 2.23 -2.47
C PHE A 186 -11.13 2.70 -3.87
N LYS A 187 -10.25 2.47 -4.85
CA LYS A 187 -10.53 2.81 -6.25
C LYS A 187 -11.70 1.99 -6.80
N LEU A 188 -11.75 0.69 -6.49
CA LEU A 188 -12.86 -0.17 -6.89
C LEU A 188 -14.20 0.31 -6.29
N GLU A 189 -14.22 0.60 -4.98
CA GLU A 189 -15.39 1.15 -4.28
C GLU A 189 -15.89 2.44 -4.95
N GLN A 190 -14.98 3.35 -5.33
CA GLN A 190 -15.33 4.58 -6.04
C GLN A 190 -15.98 4.33 -7.41
N GLN A 191 -15.59 3.27 -8.13
CA GLN A 191 -16.22 2.91 -9.40
C GLN A 191 -17.61 2.31 -9.22
N LEU A 192 -17.88 1.67 -8.08
CA LEU A 192 -19.11 0.93 -7.80
C LEU A 192 -20.17 1.74 -7.04
N VAL A 193 -20.00 3.06 -6.93
CA VAL A 193 -21.00 3.95 -6.32
C VAL A 193 -22.35 3.79 -7.05
N GLY A 194 -23.41 3.54 -6.28
CA GLY A 194 -24.76 3.33 -6.81
C GLY A 194 -25.12 1.87 -7.10
N THR A 195 -24.17 0.94 -6.95
CA THR A 195 -24.44 -0.51 -6.95
C THR A 195 -24.86 -0.99 -5.54
N PRO A 196 -25.41 -2.20 -5.40
CA PRO A 196 -25.70 -2.79 -4.08
C PRO A 196 -24.45 -3.26 -3.30
N ILE A 197 -23.25 -3.07 -3.86
CA ILE A 197 -21.97 -3.51 -3.28
C ILE A 197 -21.46 -2.46 -2.30
N ARG A 198 -21.23 -2.86 -1.04
CA ARG A 198 -20.73 -1.99 0.03
C ARG A 198 -19.43 -2.52 0.62
N PHE A 199 -18.54 -1.62 1.04
CA PHE A 199 -17.27 -1.94 1.67
C PHE A 199 -17.25 -1.46 3.12
N GLU A 200 -16.76 -2.29 4.02
CA GLU A 200 -16.58 -1.98 5.43
C GLU A 200 -15.10 -2.17 5.79
N TYR A 201 -14.46 -1.16 6.37
CA TYR A 201 -13.04 -1.24 6.72
C TYR A 201 -12.85 -1.33 8.23
N HIS A 202 -11.93 -2.20 8.65
CA HIS A 202 -11.59 -2.42 10.05
C HIS A 202 -10.07 -2.41 10.26
N GLY A 203 -9.60 -1.44 11.04
CA GLY A 203 -8.20 -1.30 11.39
C GLY A 203 -7.79 -2.24 12.52
N LEU A 204 -6.68 -2.95 12.36
CA LEU A 204 -6.18 -3.95 13.30
C LEU A 204 -4.91 -3.49 14.04
N PRO A 205 -4.74 -3.89 15.31
CA PRO A 205 -3.51 -3.64 16.06
C PRO A 205 -2.33 -4.44 15.49
N LEU A 206 -1.09 -4.12 15.93
CA LEU A 206 0.10 -4.90 15.58
C LEU A 206 -0.04 -6.36 16.00
N ASP A 207 -0.46 -6.54 17.24
CA ASP A 207 -0.78 -7.85 17.79
C ASP A 207 -2.24 -8.18 17.46
N ILE A 208 -2.45 -8.65 16.22
CA ILE A 208 -3.78 -8.96 15.66
C ILE A 208 -4.55 -9.92 16.56
N GLN A 209 -3.85 -10.81 17.28
CA GLN A 209 -4.46 -11.80 18.18
C GLN A 209 -5.07 -11.17 19.44
N LYS A 210 -4.92 -9.87 19.68
CA LYS A 210 -5.62 -9.15 20.75
C LYS A 210 -6.94 -8.55 20.31
N ASP A 211 -7.21 -8.47 19.02
CA ASP A 211 -8.44 -7.90 18.48
C ASP A 211 -9.59 -8.92 18.52
N GLU A 212 -10.76 -8.51 19.00
CA GLU A 212 -11.91 -9.41 19.17
C GLU A 212 -12.53 -9.81 17.84
N LEU A 213 -12.62 -8.91 16.87
CA LEU A 213 -13.13 -9.23 15.55
C LEU A 213 -12.13 -10.11 14.79
N ALA A 214 -10.84 -9.84 14.88
CA ALA A 214 -9.83 -10.70 14.28
C ALA A 214 -9.92 -12.15 14.78
N LYS A 215 -10.22 -12.34 16.08
CA LYS A 215 -10.50 -13.68 16.63
C LYS A 215 -11.79 -14.27 16.08
N GLN A 216 -12.88 -13.50 16.07
CA GLN A 216 -14.18 -13.95 15.57
C GLN A 216 -14.09 -14.42 14.11
N PHE A 217 -13.30 -13.74 13.30
CA PHE A 217 -13.08 -14.06 11.89
C PHE A 217 -11.89 -15.01 11.66
N GLU A 218 -11.24 -15.50 12.73
CA GLU A 218 -10.10 -16.41 12.69
C GLU A 218 -8.94 -15.92 11.80
N ILE A 219 -8.65 -14.62 11.86
CA ILE A 219 -7.62 -13.99 11.03
C ILE A 219 -6.22 -14.38 11.53
N SER A 220 -5.53 -15.24 10.77
CA SER A 220 -4.22 -15.81 11.15
C SER A 220 -2.99 -15.05 10.61
N GLY A 221 -3.15 -13.78 10.24
CA GLY A 221 -2.05 -12.84 10.01
C GLY A 221 -1.79 -12.42 8.55
N GLN A 222 -2.45 -13.03 7.56
CA GLN A 222 -2.37 -12.56 6.18
C GLN A 222 -3.27 -11.34 5.98
N LEU A 223 -2.65 -10.15 5.95
CA LEU A 223 -3.34 -8.89 5.69
C LEU A 223 -2.99 -8.29 4.32
N PRO A 224 -3.91 -7.55 3.67
CA PRO A 224 -5.30 -7.35 4.08
C PRO A 224 -6.10 -8.65 3.99
N PHE A 225 -7.09 -8.80 4.87
CA PHE A 225 -8.01 -9.93 4.90
C PHE A 225 -9.41 -9.41 4.59
N GLY A 226 -10.20 -10.13 3.83
CA GLY A 226 -11.58 -9.74 3.64
C GLY A 226 -12.55 -10.89 3.49
N VAL A 227 -13.80 -10.58 3.80
CA VAL A 227 -14.93 -11.51 3.80
C VAL A 227 -16.03 -10.91 2.95
N ILE A 228 -16.51 -11.68 1.99
CA ILE A 228 -17.51 -11.27 1.02
C ILE A 228 -18.81 -11.97 1.36
N TYR A 229 -19.83 -11.15 1.66
CA TYR A 229 -21.18 -11.58 1.92
C TYR A 229 -22.06 -11.28 0.71
N VAL A 230 -22.94 -12.20 0.34
CA VAL A 230 -24.01 -12.01 -0.65
C VAL A 230 -25.31 -12.41 0.02
N ASP A 231 -26.31 -11.52 0.04
CA ASP A 231 -27.58 -11.73 0.74
C ASP A 231 -27.43 -12.12 2.23
N GLY A 232 -26.38 -11.60 2.87
CA GLY A 232 -26.08 -11.87 4.27
C GLY A 232 -25.36 -13.19 4.53
N GLU A 233 -25.14 -14.01 3.50
CA GLU A 233 -24.37 -15.25 3.60
C GLU A 233 -22.90 -15.04 3.21
N GLU A 234 -21.99 -15.58 4.01
CA GLU A 234 -20.56 -15.57 3.69
C GLU A 234 -20.28 -16.49 2.49
N LYS A 235 -19.78 -15.93 1.40
CA LYS A 235 -19.47 -16.68 0.17
C LYS A 235 -17.98 -16.91 -0.05
N GLN A 236 -17.13 -15.97 0.37
CA GLN A 236 -15.69 -16.07 0.14
C GLN A 236 -14.86 -15.31 1.15
N ARG A 237 -13.66 -15.83 1.44
CA ARG A 237 -12.59 -15.15 2.16
C ARG A 237 -11.41 -14.88 1.22
N VAL A 238 -10.88 -13.66 1.23
CA VAL A 238 -9.78 -13.22 0.37
C VAL A 238 -8.63 -12.71 1.24
N GLN A 239 -7.41 -13.18 1.01
CA GLN A 239 -6.28 -12.94 1.91
C GLN A 239 -5.04 -12.43 1.17
N GLY A 240 -4.34 -11.47 1.78
CA GLY A 240 -3.02 -11.01 1.35
C GLY A 240 -2.97 -10.67 -0.13
N LEU A 241 -2.04 -11.30 -0.85
CA LEU A 241 -1.76 -11.03 -2.26
C LEU A 241 -2.94 -11.26 -3.21
N SER A 242 -3.98 -11.99 -2.80
CA SER A 242 -5.21 -12.12 -3.60
C SER A 242 -5.93 -10.77 -3.79
N TRP A 243 -5.66 -9.79 -2.92
CA TRP A 243 -6.13 -8.40 -3.07
C TRP A 243 -5.30 -7.56 -4.05
N ARG A 244 -4.30 -8.13 -4.73
CA ARG A 244 -3.52 -7.40 -5.74
C ARG A 244 -4.39 -6.84 -6.86
N PHE A 245 -5.47 -7.54 -7.20
CA PHE A 245 -6.47 -7.16 -8.21
C PHE A 245 -7.87 -7.31 -7.59
N PRO A 246 -8.34 -6.30 -6.83
CA PRO A 246 -9.58 -6.41 -6.05
C PRO A 246 -10.84 -6.60 -6.91
N ASP A 247 -10.86 -6.04 -8.12
CA ASP A 247 -11.91 -6.22 -9.11
C ASP A 247 -12.04 -7.68 -9.55
N MET A 248 -10.91 -8.32 -9.85
CA MET A 248 -10.85 -9.74 -10.16
C MET A 248 -11.28 -10.59 -8.97
N ALA A 249 -10.77 -10.29 -7.76
CA ALA A 249 -11.08 -11.03 -6.55
C ALA A 249 -12.59 -11.00 -6.23
N LEU A 250 -13.20 -9.82 -6.32
CA LEU A 250 -14.63 -9.65 -6.07
C LEU A 250 -15.46 -10.33 -7.17
N ASN A 251 -15.13 -10.13 -8.44
CA ASN A 251 -15.85 -10.76 -9.54
C ASN A 251 -15.80 -12.30 -9.46
N GLN A 252 -14.66 -12.87 -9.09
CA GLN A 252 -14.52 -14.31 -8.91
C GLN A 252 -15.35 -14.83 -7.73
N ALA A 253 -15.39 -14.10 -6.61
CA ALA A 253 -16.21 -14.46 -5.46
C ALA A 253 -17.71 -14.51 -5.80
N LEU A 254 -18.18 -13.52 -6.58
CA LEU A 254 -19.59 -13.46 -7.00
C LEU A 254 -19.93 -14.51 -8.07
N ALA A 255 -18.98 -14.87 -8.94
CA ALA A 255 -19.16 -15.96 -9.88
C ALA A 255 -19.35 -17.32 -9.19
N VAL A 256 -18.60 -17.57 -8.10
CA VAL A 256 -18.78 -18.77 -7.28
C VAL A 256 -20.15 -18.79 -6.62
N ALA A 257 -20.59 -17.66 -6.05
CA ALA A 257 -21.91 -17.56 -5.43
C ALA A 257 -23.04 -17.94 -6.40
N ARG A 258 -23.01 -17.42 -7.64
CA ARG A 258 -24.01 -17.71 -8.68
C ARG A 258 -24.00 -19.15 -9.19
N SER A 259 -22.92 -19.90 -8.96
CA SER A 259 -22.81 -21.31 -9.40
C SER A 259 -23.24 -22.31 -8.34
N ALA A 260 -23.49 -21.85 -7.11
CA ALA A 260 -23.93 -22.67 -5.99
C ALA A 260 -25.47 -22.75 -5.86
N ASP A 261 -26.19 -21.94 -6.65
CA ASP A 261 -27.65 -21.92 -6.80
C ASP A 261 -28.09 -22.68 -8.06
#